data_AF-A0A7W0JWW2-F1
#
_entry.id   AF-A0A7W0JWW2-F1
#
_cell.length_a   1.000
_cell.length_b   1.000
_cell.length_c   1.000
_cell.angle_alpha   90.00
_cell.angle_beta   90.00
_cell.angle_gamma   90.00
#
_symmetry.space_group_name_H-M   'P 1'
#
loop_
_entity.id
_entity.type
_entity.pdbx_description
1 polymer ?
#
loop_
_entity_poly.entity_id
_entity_poly.type
_entity_poly.pdbx_seq_one_letter_code
_entity_poly.pdbx_strand_id
1 'polypeptide(L)'
;MAPKISERHAAELERMLSKHEKKQKASVSLSGELIRAADLLAGKAQRSALLERAVRRYFRQLLRRVRHDRDLRLIDARAEVTNRESDTLLDLQSWPG
;
A
#
# COMPACT_ATOMS: atom_id res chain seq x y z
N MET A 1 -9.03 -2.34 -10.51
CA MET A 1 -8.66 -3.28 -9.43
C MET A 1 -7.30 -2.85 -8.89
N ALA A 2 -7.14 -2.57 -7.59
CA ALA A 2 -5.82 -2.27 -7.04
C ALA A 2 -4.95 -3.54 -7.11
N PRO A 3 -3.67 -3.47 -7.50
CA PRO A 3 -2.82 -4.65 -7.51
C PRO A 3 -2.73 -5.23 -6.10
N LYS A 4 -3.07 -6.51 -5.94
CA LYS A 4 -2.79 -7.26 -4.72
C LYS A 4 -1.29 -7.55 -4.70
N ILE A 5 -0.52 -6.69 -4.01
CA ILE A 5 0.89 -6.95 -3.77
C ILE A 5 1.03 -7.78 -2.48
N SER A 6 1.88 -8.79 -2.49
CA SER A 6 2.16 -9.58 -1.29
C SER A 6 2.90 -8.73 -0.25
N GLU A 7 2.84 -9.12 1.02
CA GLU A 7 3.58 -8.43 2.09
C GLU A 7 5.10 -8.41 1.81
N ARG A 8 5.63 -9.50 1.24
CA ARG A 8 7.03 -9.58 0.80
C ARG A 8 7.34 -8.51 -0.26
N HIS A 9 6.52 -8.39 -1.29
CA HIS A 9 6.69 -7.37 -2.33
C HIS A 9 6.50 -5.95 -1.78
N ALA A 10 5.61 -5.76 -0.80
CA ALA A 10 5.45 -4.47 -0.14
C ALA A 10 6.70 -4.07 0.67
N ALA A 11 7.28 -5.01 1.44
CA ALA A 11 8.51 -4.76 2.18
C ALA A 11 9.69 -4.43 1.24
N GLU A 12 9.79 -5.15 0.11
CA GLU A 12 10.82 -4.86 -0.88
C GLU A 12 10.63 -3.51 -1.56
N LEU A 13 9.39 -3.18 -1.95
CA LEU A 13 9.05 -1.87 -2.52
C LEU A 13 9.37 -0.74 -1.53
N GLU A 14 9.06 -0.90 -0.24
CA GLU A 14 9.41 0.08 0.80
C GLU A 14 10.92 0.26 0.94
N ARG A 15 11.69 -0.82 0.90
CA ARG A 15 13.16 -0.78 0.89
C ARG A 15 13.69 -0.01 -0.33
N MET A 16 13.17 -0.29 -1.51
CA MET A 16 13.57 0.40 -2.75
C MET A 16 13.25 1.90 -2.70
N LEU A 17 12.07 2.29 -2.20
CA LEU A 17 11.67 3.70 -2.12
C LEU A 17 12.41 4.51 -1.05
N SER A 18 12.96 3.84 -0.04
CA SER A 18 13.81 4.46 0.99
C SER A 18 15.23 4.72 0.50
N LYS A 19 15.66 4.06 -0.57
CA LYS A 19 16.98 4.25 -1.17
C LYS A 19 16.99 5.48 -2.08
N HIS A 20 17.99 6.34 -1.91
CA HIS A 20 18.22 7.46 -2.82
C HIS A 20 19.12 7.01 -3.97
N GLU A 21 18.60 7.06 -5.20
CA GLU A 21 19.34 6.72 -6.42
C GLU A 21 19.32 7.89 -7.40
N LYS A 22 20.36 8.01 -8.24
CA LYS A 22 20.41 9.00 -9.31
C LYS A 22 19.34 8.68 -10.36
N LYS A 23 18.70 9.73 -10.89
CA LYS A 23 17.70 9.58 -11.96
C LYS A 23 18.37 9.00 -13.20
N GLN A 24 17.72 8.03 -13.82
CA GLN A 24 18.12 7.45 -15.11
C GLN A 24 17.04 7.75 -16.15
N LYS A 25 17.47 8.00 -17.39
CA LYS A 25 16.53 8.19 -18.50
C LYS A 25 15.91 6.84 -18.86
N ALA A 26 14.58 6.79 -18.87
CA ALA A 26 13.81 5.64 -19.32
C ALA A 26 12.78 6.11 -20.35
N SER A 27 12.61 5.34 -21.42
CA SER A 27 11.52 5.54 -22.38
C SER A 27 10.35 4.65 -21.98
N VAL A 28 9.15 5.23 -21.92
CA VAL A 28 7.91 4.51 -21.63
C VAL A 28 6.85 4.95 -22.64
N SER A 29 6.06 4.00 -23.12
CA SER A 29 4.90 4.31 -23.95
C SER A 29 3.76 4.82 -23.08
N LEU A 30 3.21 5.97 -23.45
CA LEU A 30 2.04 6.58 -22.80
C LEU A 30 1.05 6.99 -23.89
N SER A 31 -0.23 6.97 -23.53
CA SER A 31 -1.27 7.46 -24.42
C SER A 31 -1.14 8.97 -24.67
N GLY A 32 -1.55 9.42 -25.86
CA GLY A 32 -1.35 10.79 -26.28
C GLY A 32 -2.07 11.81 -25.39
N GLU A 33 -3.23 11.46 -24.85
CA GLU A 33 -3.99 12.29 -23.91
C GLU A 33 -3.27 12.48 -22.57
N LEU A 34 -2.56 11.46 -22.07
CA LEU A 34 -1.75 11.58 -20.84
C LEU A 34 -0.54 12.48 -21.06
N ILE A 35 0.10 12.40 -22.23
CA ILE A 35 1.21 13.31 -22.59
C ILE A 35 0.71 14.75 -22.64
N ARG A 36 -0.42 15.00 -23.33
CA ARG A 36 -1.01 16.35 -23.43
C ARG A 36 -1.44 16.88 -22.07
N ALA A 37 -2.07 16.06 -21.22
CA ALA A 37 -2.47 16.47 -19.87
C ALA A 37 -1.25 16.80 -18.99
N ALA A 38 -0.19 16.00 -19.08
CA ALA A 38 1.06 16.28 -18.36
C ALA A 38 1.74 17.56 -18.85
N ASP A 39 1.77 17.78 -20.17
CA ASP A 39 2.32 18.99 -20.77
C ASP A 39 1.49 20.23 -20.41
N LEU A 40 0.17 20.12 -20.33
CA LEU A 40 -0.72 21.20 -19.89
C LEU A 40 -0.45 21.60 -18.42
N LEU A 41 -0.25 20.61 -17.54
CA LEU A 41 -0.09 20.84 -16.10
C LEU A 41 1.33 21.27 -15.69
N ALA A 42 2.36 20.76 -16.35
CA ALA A 42 3.76 20.96 -15.94
C ALA A 42 4.63 21.60 -17.03
N GLY A 43 4.15 21.67 -18.27
CA GLY A 43 4.99 21.98 -19.43
C GLY A 43 5.92 20.81 -19.80
N LYS A 44 6.38 20.84 -21.05
CA LYS A 44 7.25 19.78 -21.62
C LYS A 44 8.53 19.54 -20.81
N ALA A 45 9.12 20.61 -20.25
CA ALA A 45 10.37 20.54 -19.50
C ALA A 45 10.22 19.84 -18.13
N GLN A 46 9.05 19.91 -17.49
CA GLN A 46 8.80 19.32 -16.17
C GLN A 46 7.92 18.07 -16.23
N ARG A 47 7.57 17.58 -17.43
CA ARG A 47 6.78 16.36 -17.62
C ARG A 47 7.35 15.16 -16.87
N SER A 48 8.66 14.93 -16.96
CA SER A 48 9.33 13.82 -16.25
C SER A 48 9.23 13.96 -14.72
N ALA A 49 9.35 15.18 -14.20
CA ALA A 49 9.21 15.45 -12.77
C ALA A 49 7.77 15.24 -12.27
N LEU A 50 6.76 15.59 -13.08
CA LEU A 50 5.36 15.32 -12.78
C LEU A 50 5.10 13.80 -12.73
N LEU A 51 5.55 13.07 -13.75
CA LEU A 51 5.38 11.62 -13.84
C LEU A 51 6.10 10.91 -12.69
N GLU A 52 7.32 11.31 -12.35
CA GLU A 52 8.04 10.75 -11.20
C GLU A 52 7.26 10.95 -9.89
N ARG A 53 6.73 12.16 -9.67
CA ARG A 53 5.94 12.45 -8.47
C ARG A 53 4.66 11.62 -8.41
N ALA A 54 3.98 11.47 -9.54
CA ALA A 54 2.76 10.67 -9.66
C ALA A 54 3.04 9.19 -9.36
N VAL A 55 4.09 8.62 -9.95
CA VAL A 55 4.51 7.23 -9.71
C VAL A 55 4.93 7.02 -8.25
N ARG A 56 5.71 7.93 -7.66
CA ARG A 56 6.08 7.87 -6.23
C ARG A 56 4.85 7.91 -5.33
N ARG A 57 3.88 8.78 -5.62
CA ARG A 57 2.62 8.88 -4.86
C ARG A 57 1.84 7.58 -4.96
N TYR A 58 1.73 7.01 -6.16
CA TYR A 58 1.04 5.75 -6.39
C TYR A 58 1.66 4.60 -5.58
N PHE A 59 2.99 4.43 -5.61
CA PHE A 59 3.63 3.38 -4.82
C PHE A 59 3.44 3.56 -3.31
N ARG A 60 3.54 4.77 -2.79
CA ARG A 60 3.25 5.05 -1.37
C ARG A 60 1.80 4.71 -1.01
N GLN A 61 0.86 4.97 -1.91
CA GLN A 61 -0.54 4.62 -1.70
C GLN A 61 -0.75 3.10 -1.66
N LEU A 62 -0.05 2.33 -2.49
CA LEU A 62 -0.08 0.87 -2.43
C LEU A 62 0.46 0.35 -1.09
N LEU A 63 1.60 0.87 -0.62
CA LEU A 63 2.16 0.48 0.67
C LEU A 63 1.22 0.77 1.84
N ARG A 64 0.56 1.94 1.83
CA ARG A 64 -0.44 2.28 2.86
C ARG A 64 -1.62 1.30 2.88
N ARG A 65 -2.09 0.86 1.72
CA ARG A 65 -3.18 -0.13 1.63
C ARG A 65 -2.77 -1.48 2.21
N VAL A 66 -1.57 -1.97 1.87
CA VAL A 66 -1.07 -3.24 2.42
C VAL A 66 -0.92 -3.18 3.94
N ARG A 67 -0.45 -2.05 4.48
CA ARG A 67 -0.39 -1.86 5.94
C ARG A 67 -1.77 -1.90 6.56
N HIS A 68 -2.72 -1.18 5.99
CA HIS A 68 -4.10 -1.18 6.46
C HIS A 68 -4.73 -2.59 6.46
N ASP A 69 -4.55 -3.34 5.36
CA ASP A 69 -5.05 -4.72 5.25
C ASP A 69 -4.35 -5.68 6.24
N ARG A 70 -3.09 -5.41 6.59
CA ARG A 70 -2.37 -6.16 7.63
C ARG A 70 -2.89 -5.80 9.02
N ASP A 71 -3.10 -4.52 9.29
CA ASP A 71 -3.58 -4.03 10.59
C ASP A 71 -4.98 -4.59 10.88
N LEU A 72 -5.87 -4.62 9.88
CA LEU A 72 -7.18 -5.27 9.99
C LEU A 72 -7.05 -6.75 10.34
N ARG A 73 -6.20 -7.51 9.65
CA ARG A 73 -5.98 -8.93 9.95
C ARG A 73 -5.45 -9.18 11.36
N LEU A 74 -4.61 -8.28 11.88
CA LEU A 74 -4.12 -8.38 13.26
C LEU A 74 -5.19 -8.06 14.30
N ILE A 75 -6.08 -7.10 13.99
CA ILE A 75 -7.24 -6.78 14.82
C ILE A 75 -8.19 -7.98 14.88
N ASP A 76 -8.55 -8.54 13.72
CA ASP A 76 -9.46 -9.69 13.63
C ASP A 76 -8.91 -10.89 14.40
N ALA A 77 -7.62 -11.22 14.21
CA ALA A 77 -6.98 -12.32 14.94
C ALA A 77 -6.99 -12.12 16.47
N ARG A 78 -6.86 -10.88 16.94
CA ARG A 78 -6.96 -10.57 18.39
C ARG A 78 -8.39 -10.68 18.89
N ALA A 79 -9.36 -10.20 18.12
CA ALA A 79 -10.77 -10.35 18.47
C ALA A 79 -11.17 -11.83 18.59
N GLU A 80 -10.69 -12.70 17.70
CA GLU A 80 -10.92 -14.15 17.81
C GLU A 80 -10.32 -14.78 19.07
N VAL A 81 -9.14 -14.31 19.51
CA VAL A 81 -8.52 -14.78 20.75
C VAL A 81 -9.33 -14.30 21.95
N THR A 82 -9.68 -13.01 22.00
CA THR A 82 -10.49 -12.44 23.08
C THR A 82 -11.89 -13.05 23.16
N ASN A 83 -12.51 -13.37 22.02
CA ASN A 83 -13.79 -14.07 21.98
C ASN A 83 -13.67 -15.46 22.60
N ARG A 84 -12.64 -16.24 22.23
CA ARG A 84 -12.38 -17.57 22.82
C ARG A 84 -12.11 -17.52 24.32
N GLU A 85 -11.36 -16.52 24.78
CA GLU A 85 -11.13 -16.31 26.22
C GLU A 85 -12.43 -15.97 26.97
N SER A 86 -13.29 -15.14 26.37
CA SER A 86 -14.58 -14.76 26.94
C SER A 86 -15.55 -15.95 26.99
N ASP A 87 -15.61 -16.75 25.94
CA ASP A 87 -16.42 -17.98 25.90
C ASP A 87 -15.95 -18.98 26.97
N THR A 88 -14.64 -19.12 27.16
CA THR A 88 -14.07 -19.98 28.22
C THR A 88 -14.44 -19.50 29.62
N LEU A 89 -14.47 -18.18 29.85
CA LEU A 89 -14.88 -17.60 31.14
C LEU A 89 -16.39 -17.74 31.38
N LEU A 90 -17.22 -17.60 30.34
CA LEU A 90 -18.65 -17.84 30.40
C LEU A 90 -18.97 -19.31 30.70
N ASP A 91 -18.25 -20.24 30.08
CA ASP A 91 -18.36 -21.68 30.35
C ASP A 91 -18.01 -22.00 31.81
N LEU A 92 -16.94 -21.39 32.35
CA LEU A 92 -16.53 -21.56 33.75
C LEU A 92 -17.57 -21.01 34.76
N GLN A 93 -18.28 -19.94 34.41
CA GLN A 93 -19.38 -19.39 35.24
C GLN A 93 -20.67 -20.20 35.13
N SER A 94 -20.83 -21.00 34.06
CA SER A 94 -21.99 -21.86 33.85
C SER A 94 -21.87 -23.26 34.48
N TRP A 95 -20.70 -23.59 35.05
CA TRP A 95 -20.47 -24.87 35.69
C TRP A 95 -21.28 -24.97 37.00
N PRO A 96 -22.16 -25.98 37.16
CA PRO A 96 -22.93 -26.12 38.39
C PRO A 96 -21.99 -26.52 39.54
N GLY A 97 -22.03 -25.75 40.63
CA GLY A 97 -21.45 -26.15 41.92
C GLY A 97 -22.19 -27.31 42.55
#